data_AF-I6ZIN4-F1
#
_entry.id   AF-I6ZIN4-F1
#
_cell.length_a   1.000
_cell.length_b   1.000
_cell.length_c   1.000
_cell.angle_alpha   90.00
_cell.angle_beta   90.00
_cell.angle_gamma   90.00
#
_symmetry.space_group_name_H-M   'P 1'
#
loop_
_entity.id
_entity.type
_entity.pdbx_description
1 polymer ?
#
loop_
_entity_poly.entity_id
_entity_poly.type
_entity_poly.pdbx_seq_one_letter_code
_entity_poly.pdbx_strand_id
1 'polypeptide(L)'
;MIRKISEVNYLERRFLASLFLTLFVSYTMRNRARAHNLLSAMLILYVAFDHKHTAYILASIALNIFLLKYVPMTEYSFTLVNIMVLYVYKIFGGLFEERISGSFDISGVLMLMTIKMCYLGKEYNKRTNTIKDALSYILFIPGLMLGPVPTFKDFMENKYEKPKKPPYETFLKSFGFLILFQALRVSVPRSHLLEENISLPMRLVYIYLFTVGNRIKFYFAWHFSHGCFTFQNFPNLLNADFIKVELATSVKDLSTYWNICTGVWLKNCFFVPMKKRSIFWASLATSAVSALWHGINPCYLVMFLSLSISIPVVKENNRLIQHFFPSLFWILSRVQMLLLTTYFTASFFLLDISDLIYVWRSVYFAGHIVLAFSLIVQTAIKFFSPPVEKKRTD
;
A
#
# COMPACT_ATOMS: atom_id res chain seq x y z
N MET A 1 -13.27 24.59 -16.77
CA MET A 1 -12.58 23.31 -16.46
C MET A 1 -11.06 23.42 -16.60
N ILE A 2 -10.52 23.92 -17.72
CA ILE A 2 -9.07 24.07 -17.98
C ILE A 2 -8.36 25.01 -16.98
N ARG A 3 -8.99 26.11 -16.54
CA ARG A 3 -8.44 27.03 -15.52
C ARG A 3 -8.33 26.44 -14.10
N LYS A 4 -9.11 25.40 -13.76
CA LYS A 4 -8.98 24.66 -12.49
C LYS A 4 -7.91 23.56 -12.55
N ILE A 5 -7.43 23.21 -13.75
CA ILE A 5 -6.36 22.24 -13.98
C ILE A 5 -4.98 22.92 -13.89
N SER A 6 -4.90 24.25 -13.94
CA SER A 6 -3.64 24.97 -14.17
C SER A 6 -2.83 25.37 -12.93
N GLU A 7 -3.33 25.21 -11.71
CA GLU A 7 -2.54 25.53 -10.51
C GLU A 7 -1.98 24.26 -9.88
N VAL A 8 -0.96 23.70 -10.53
CA VAL A 8 -0.09 22.70 -9.90
C VAL A 8 0.61 23.39 -8.73
N ASN A 9 0.31 22.98 -7.51
CA ASN A 9 0.88 23.59 -6.31
C ASN A 9 2.41 23.48 -6.37
N TYR A 10 3.11 24.44 -5.75
CA TYR A 10 4.56 24.38 -5.54
C TYR A 10 5.06 23.00 -5.08
N LEU A 11 4.38 22.36 -4.12
CA LEU A 11 4.75 21.01 -3.65
C LEU A 11 4.58 19.92 -4.73
N GLU A 12 3.52 20.01 -5.53
CA GLU A 12 3.30 19.09 -6.65
C GLU A 12 4.39 19.25 -7.72
N ARG A 13 4.81 20.49 -8.02
CA ARG A 13 5.92 20.77 -8.94
C ARG A 13 7.24 20.17 -8.46
N ARG A 14 7.54 20.32 -7.16
CA ARG A 14 8.71 19.70 -6.52
C ARG A 14 8.68 18.18 -6.64
N PHE A 15 7.53 17.58 -6.35
CA PHE A 15 7.35 16.14 -6.45
C PHE A 15 7.53 15.66 -7.90
N LEU A 16 6.91 16.30 -8.88
CA LEU A 16 7.08 15.97 -10.30
C LEU A 16 8.55 16.12 -10.77
N ALA A 17 9.25 17.17 -10.34
CA ALA A 17 10.67 17.35 -10.62
C ALA A 17 11.51 16.21 -10.03
N SER A 18 11.19 15.77 -8.80
CA SER A 18 11.86 14.62 -8.17
C SER A 18 11.60 13.30 -8.89
N LEU A 19 10.40 13.11 -9.48
CA LEU A 19 10.10 11.94 -10.31
C LEU A 19 10.90 11.97 -11.60
N PHE A 20 11.01 13.13 -12.26
CA PHE A 20 11.86 13.28 -13.44
C PHE A 20 13.32 12.94 -13.13
N LEU A 21 13.86 13.44 -12.01
CA LEU A 21 15.21 13.09 -11.56
C LEU A 21 15.33 11.59 -11.26
N THR A 22 14.32 10.99 -10.61
CA THR A 22 14.29 9.54 -10.33
C THR A 22 14.34 8.73 -11.62
N LEU A 23 13.56 9.11 -12.64
CA LEU A 23 13.56 8.50 -13.96
C LEU A 23 14.92 8.61 -14.64
N PHE A 24 15.46 9.83 -14.71
CA PHE A 24 16.74 10.12 -15.36
C PHE A 24 17.90 9.36 -14.71
N VAL A 25 17.97 9.39 -13.38
CA VAL A 25 19.01 8.66 -12.63
C VAL A 25 18.82 7.15 -12.77
N SER A 26 17.59 6.64 -12.71
CA SER A 26 17.32 5.21 -12.91
C SER A 26 17.71 4.73 -14.32
N TYR A 27 17.57 5.57 -15.34
CA TYR A 27 17.99 5.26 -16.71
C TYR A 27 19.52 5.29 -16.87
N THR A 28 20.20 6.28 -16.27
CA THR A 28 21.64 6.49 -16.44
C THR A 28 22.51 5.66 -15.49
N MET A 29 21.94 5.19 -14.37
CA MET A 29 22.65 4.41 -13.35
C MET A 29 23.17 3.09 -13.94
N ARG A 30 24.51 2.97 -14.04
CA ARG A 30 25.20 1.77 -14.55
C ARG A 30 25.75 0.86 -13.44
N ASN A 31 26.15 1.43 -12.30
CA ASN A 31 26.67 0.67 -11.17
C ASN A 31 25.99 1.16 -9.88
N ARG A 32 25.27 0.26 -9.21
CA ARG A 32 24.44 0.55 -8.03
C ARG A 32 25.25 0.89 -6.78
N ALA A 33 26.54 0.54 -6.74
CA ALA A 33 27.42 0.72 -5.59
C ALA A 33 28.35 1.95 -5.71
N ARG A 34 28.07 2.93 -6.58
CA ARG A 34 28.90 4.13 -6.72
C ARG A 34 28.42 5.25 -5.80
N ALA A 35 29.37 6.05 -5.31
CA ALA A 35 29.10 7.21 -4.47
C ALA A 35 28.14 8.24 -5.13
N HIS A 36 28.09 8.29 -6.47
CA HIS A 36 27.13 9.14 -7.17
C HIS A 36 25.67 8.78 -6.85
N ASN A 37 25.33 7.53 -6.52
CA ASN A 37 23.96 7.15 -6.18
C ASN A 37 23.52 7.75 -4.84
N LEU A 38 24.45 7.88 -3.89
CA LEU A 38 24.21 8.52 -2.61
C LEU A 38 23.90 10.02 -2.80
N LEU A 39 24.71 10.72 -3.62
CA LEU A 39 24.49 12.13 -3.96
C LEU A 39 23.18 12.33 -4.74
N SER A 40 22.90 11.48 -5.72
CA SER A 40 21.64 11.53 -6.47
C SER A 40 20.42 11.28 -5.58
N ALA A 41 20.50 10.32 -4.65
CA ALA A 41 19.42 10.05 -3.70
C ALA A 41 19.17 11.26 -2.80
N MET A 42 20.23 11.87 -2.24
CA MET A 42 20.11 13.09 -1.43
C MET A 42 19.49 14.24 -2.22
N LEU A 43 19.91 14.44 -3.47
CA LEU A 43 19.34 15.47 -4.33
C LEU A 43 17.86 15.21 -4.63
N ILE A 44 17.47 13.97 -4.93
CA ILE A 44 16.07 13.60 -5.18
C ILE A 44 15.22 13.86 -3.95
N LEU A 45 15.68 13.42 -2.77
CA LEU A 45 14.97 13.66 -1.50
C LEU A 45 14.86 15.15 -1.20
N TYR A 46 15.93 15.91 -1.40
CA TYR A 46 15.92 17.36 -1.21
C TYR A 46 14.92 18.03 -2.16
N VAL A 47 14.93 17.70 -3.44
CA VAL A 47 13.98 18.27 -4.41
C VAL A 47 12.55 17.90 -4.04
N ALA A 48 12.29 16.64 -3.67
CA ALA A 48 10.96 16.16 -3.29
C ALA A 48 10.42 16.83 -2.02
N PHE A 49 11.23 16.85 -0.95
CA PHE A 49 10.74 17.08 0.41
C PHE A 49 11.38 18.26 1.12
N ASP A 50 12.40 18.92 0.55
CA ASP A 50 13.26 19.97 1.12
C ASP A 50 14.19 19.57 2.28
N HIS A 51 14.93 20.55 2.80
CA HIS A 51 16.03 20.35 3.74
C HIS A 51 15.60 19.72 5.07
N LYS A 52 14.47 20.13 5.67
CA LYS A 52 14.09 19.66 7.01
C LYS A 52 13.70 18.19 6.98
N HIS A 53 12.84 17.85 6.04
CA HIS A 53 12.44 16.47 5.78
C HIS A 53 13.60 15.58 5.36
N THR A 54 14.46 16.09 4.47
CA THR A 54 15.65 15.34 4.04
C THR A 54 16.60 15.09 5.21
N ALA A 55 16.80 16.08 6.09
CA ALA A 55 17.60 15.90 7.30
C ALA A 55 17.04 14.81 8.22
N TYR A 56 15.71 14.77 8.41
CA TYR A 56 15.07 13.71 9.19
C TYR A 56 15.28 12.32 8.58
N ILE A 57 15.12 12.18 7.26
CA ILE A 57 15.37 10.93 6.55
C ILE A 57 16.83 10.50 6.73
N LEU A 58 17.78 11.42 6.57
CA LEU A 58 19.21 11.13 6.72
C LEU A 58 19.56 10.74 8.16
N ALA A 59 18.96 11.38 9.17
CA ALA A 59 19.11 11.00 10.57
C ALA A 59 18.57 9.58 10.83
N SER A 60 17.40 9.24 10.28
CA SER A 60 16.84 7.88 10.32
C SER A 60 17.77 6.85 9.68
N ILE A 61 18.37 7.17 8.52
CA ILE A 61 19.33 6.28 7.85
C ILE A 61 20.58 6.11 8.73
N ALA A 62 21.11 7.19 9.30
CA ALA A 62 22.28 7.13 10.17
C ALA A 62 22.04 6.24 11.41
N LEU A 63 20.88 6.39 12.06
CA LEU A 63 20.45 5.54 13.17
C LEU A 63 20.40 4.07 12.75
N ASN A 64 19.74 3.77 11.62
CA ASN A 64 19.61 2.41 11.12
C ASN A 64 20.97 1.76 10.78
N ILE A 65 21.89 2.50 10.18
CA ILE A 65 23.24 2.01 9.88
C ILE A 65 24.06 1.79 11.16
N PHE A 66 23.94 2.69 12.13
CA PHE A 66 24.56 2.52 13.45
C PHE A 66 24.08 1.22 14.11
N LEU A 67 22.75 1.02 14.18
CA LEU A 67 22.14 -0.18 14.74
C LEU A 67 22.57 -1.44 13.99
N LEU A 68 22.56 -1.42 12.66
CA LEU A 68 23.00 -2.56 11.83
C LEU A 68 24.46 -2.95 12.09
N LYS A 69 25.34 -1.95 12.28
CA LYS A 69 26.76 -2.18 12.50
C LYS A 69 27.05 -2.71 13.90
N TYR A 70 26.49 -2.07 14.92
CA TYR A 70 26.93 -2.24 16.32
C TYR A 70 25.98 -3.05 17.20
N VAL A 71 24.72 -3.24 16.81
CA VAL A 71 23.70 -3.91 17.63
C VAL A 71 23.22 -5.19 16.94
N PRO A 72 23.07 -6.33 17.65
CA PRO A 72 22.52 -7.56 17.09
C PRO A 72 20.99 -7.46 16.96
N MET A 73 20.53 -6.70 15.97
CA MET A 73 19.11 -6.47 15.72
C MET A 73 18.51 -7.58 14.84
N THR A 74 17.30 -8.04 15.19
CA THR A 74 16.49 -8.94 14.36
C THR A 74 15.64 -8.16 13.36
N GLU A 75 15.02 -8.84 12.40
CA GLU A 75 14.06 -8.24 11.48
C GLU A 75 12.86 -7.60 12.17
N TYR A 76 12.41 -8.17 13.29
CA TYR A 76 11.31 -7.63 14.11
C TYR A 76 11.74 -6.40 14.90
N SER A 77 12.95 -6.44 15.47
CA SER A 77 13.53 -5.30 16.20
C SER A 77 13.70 -4.09 15.27
N PHE A 78 14.21 -4.30 14.04
CA PHE A 78 14.29 -3.23 13.04
C PHE A 78 12.92 -2.72 12.61
N THR A 79 11.96 -3.61 12.42
CA THR A 79 10.58 -3.21 12.09
C THR A 79 10.01 -2.29 13.17
N LEU A 80 10.14 -2.68 14.44
CA LEU A 80 9.64 -1.89 15.57
C LEU A 80 10.31 -0.52 15.65
N VAL A 81 11.65 -0.46 15.58
CA VAL A 81 12.40 0.80 15.62
C VAL A 81 11.96 1.74 14.50
N ASN A 82 11.78 1.24 13.28
CA ASN A 82 11.39 2.10 12.16
C ASN A 82 9.92 2.56 12.22
N ILE A 83 9.02 1.75 12.78
CA ILE A 83 7.66 2.21 13.13
C ILE A 83 7.73 3.31 14.19
N MET A 84 8.56 3.16 15.23
CA MET A 84 8.75 4.21 16.23
C MET A 84 9.30 5.50 15.64
N VAL A 85 10.29 5.41 14.73
CA VAL A 85 10.81 6.59 14.01
C VAL A 85 9.73 7.28 13.17
N LEU A 86 8.85 6.52 12.50
CA LEU A 86 7.69 7.07 11.80
C LEU A 86 6.72 7.75 12.77
N TYR A 87 6.48 7.17 13.94
CA TYR A 87 5.54 7.71 14.93
C TYR A 87 6.08 8.97 15.57
N VAL A 88 7.38 9.01 15.90
CA VAL A 88 8.06 10.23 16.37
C VAL A 88 7.90 11.34 15.34
N TYR A 89 8.09 11.05 14.05
CA TYR A 89 7.84 12.02 12.97
C TYR A 89 6.39 12.49 12.94
N LYS A 90 5.41 11.58 13.02
CA LYS A 90 3.98 11.90 12.96
C LYS A 90 3.47 12.69 14.18
N ILE A 91 4.00 12.43 15.38
CA ILE A 91 3.57 13.07 16.63
C ILE A 91 4.30 14.39 16.84
N PHE A 92 5.63 14.36 16.75
CA PHE A 92 6.46 15.50 17.15
C PHE A 92 6.94 16.33 15.98
N GLY A 93 6.75 15.87 14.75
CA GLY A 93 7.30 16.61 13.63
C GLY A 93 6.68 18.00 13.46
N GLY A 94 5.45 18.21 13.96
CA GLY A 94 4.78 19.52 13.91
C GLY A 94 5.57 20.62 14.59
N LEU A 95 6.49 20.24 15.50
CA LEU A 95 7.40 21.15 16.19
C LEU A 95 8.48 21.74 15.28
N PHE A 96 8.81 21.08 14.16
CA PHE A 96 9.84 21.54 13.23
C PHE A 96 9.35 21.74 11.79
N GLU A 97 8.19 21.20 11.45
CA GLU A 97 7.63 21.24 10.10
C GLU A 97 6.10 21.21 10.09
N GLU A 98 5.47 22.23 9.53
CA GLU A 98 4.01 22.38 9.52
C GLU A 98 3.29 21.43 8.53
N ARG A 99 4.00 20.92 7.51
CA ARG A 99 3.40 20.07 6.44
C ARG A 99 3.24 18.59 6.81
N ILE A 100 3.01 18.28 8.08
CA ILE A 100 2.89 16.89 8.52
C ILE A 100 1.48 16.35 8.30
N SER A 101 1.41 15.10 7.85
CA SER A 101 0.17 14.43 7.44
C SER A 101 -0.44 14.95 6.14
N GLY A 102 0.29 15.78 5.38
CA GLY A 102 -0.04 16.14 4.00
C GLY A 102 0.27 15.01 3.01
N SER A 103 -0.26 15.13 1.78
CA SER A 103 -0.01 14.15 0.69
C SER A 103 1.45 14.10 0.20
N PHE A 104 2.28 15.07 0.60
CA PHE A 104 3.69 15.21 0.20
C PHE A 104 4.65 15.14 1.39
N ASP A 105 4.24 14.52 2.49
CA ASP A 105 5.11 14.29 3.64
C ASP A 105 6.06 13.08 3.42
N ILE A 106 7.03 12.87 4.31
CA ILE A 106 8.03 11.79 4.17
C ILE A 106 7.57 10.42 4.70
N SER A 107 6.31 10.28 5.10
CA SER A 107 5.83 9.04 5.73
C SER A 107 6.00 7.85 4.81
N GLY A 108 5.74 8.02 3.52
CA GLY A 108 5.98 6.97 2.52
C GLY A 108 7.43 6.47 2.51
N VAL A 109 8.41 7.37 2.61
CA VAL A 109 9.84 7.01 2.64
C VAL A 109 10.19 6.25 3.92
N LEU A 110 9.70 6.70 5.09
CA LEU A 110 9.91 6.04 6.38
C LEU A 110 9.22 4.68 6.46
N MET A 111 8.04 4.56 5.87
CA MET A 111 7.30 3.30 5.73
C MET A 111 8.09 2.30 4.89
N LEU A 112 8.64 2.71 3.74
CA LEU A 112 9.51 1.85 2.92
C LEU A 112 10.81 1.49 3.65
N MET A 113 11.36 2.41 4.45
CA MET A 113 12.53 2.16 5.30
C MET A 113 12.27 1.01 6.28
N THR A 114 11.07 0.94 6.87
CA THR A 114 10.67 -0.15 7.77
C THR A 114 10.82 -1.51 7.10
N ILE A 115 10.34 -1.65 5.86
CA ILE A 115 10.42 -2.91 5.11
C ILE A 115 11.88 -3.23 4.73
N LYS A 116 12.63 -2.22 4.24
CA LYS A 116 14.05 -2.38 3.89
C LYS A 116 14.89 -2.84 5.09
N MET A 117 14.67 -2.23 6.25
CA MET A 117 15.40 -2.58 7.46
C MET A 117 14.96 -3.93 8.05
N CYS A 118 13.70 -4.32 7.86
CA CYS A 118 13.26 -5.69 8.14
C CYS A 118 14.03 -6.71 7.29
N TYR A 119 14.17 -6.50 5.98
CA TYR A 119 14.95 -7.39 5.12
C TYR A 119 16.44 -7.39 5.48
N LEU A 120 17.04 -6.23 5.74
CA LEU A 120 18.42 -6.16 6.21
C LEU A 120 18.62 -6.91 7.54
N GLY A 121 17.71 -6.77 8.50
CA GLY A 121 17.76 -7.52 9.76
C GLY A 121 17.74 -9.04 9.58
N LYS A 122 17.12 -9.52 8.50
CA LYS A 122 17.01 -10.95 8.20
C LYS A 122 18.14 -11.48 7.31
N GLU A 123 18.56 -10.70 6.32
CA GLU A 123 19.36 -11.17 5.19
C GLU A 123 20.78 -10.60 5.17
N TYR A 124 21.06 -9.51 5.90
CA TYR A 124 22.38 -8.90 5.94
C TYR A 124 23.36 -9.77 6.75
N ASN A 125 24.47 -10.16 6.11
CA ASN A 125 25.52 -10.94 6.75
C ASN A 125 26.81 -10.11 6.84
N LYS A 126 27.26 -9.81 8.08
CA LYS A 126 28.48 -9.03 8.35
C LYS A 126 29.76 -9.63 7.75
N ARG A 127 29.78 -10.93 7.42
CA ARG A 127 30.94 -11.60 6.81
C ARG A 127 31.04 -11.37 5.30
N THR A 128 29.91 -11.18 4.61
CA THR A 128 29.85 -11.11 3.15
C THR A 128 29.35 -9.77 2.61
N ASN A 129 28.67 -8.98 3.44
CA ASN A 129 28.09 -7.71 3.06
C ASN A 129 28.77 -6.56 3.78
N THR A 130 28.89 -5.44 3.07
CA THR A 130 29.46 -4.20 3.58
C THR A 130 28.36 -3.20 3.94
N ILE A 131 28.68 -2.23 4.80
CA ILE A 131 27.78 -1.10 5.10
C ILE A 131 27.42 -0.32 3.82
N LYS A 132 28.33 -0.31 2.84
CA LYS A 132 28.10 0.30 1.54
C LYS A 132 27.00 -0.44 0.74
N ASP A 133 26.92 -1.76 0.84
CA ASP A 133 25.84 -2.55 0.23
C ASP A 133 24.49 -2.21 0.88
N ALA A 134 24.45 -2.13 2.21
CA ALA A 134 23.25 -1.73 2.95
C ALA A 134 22.80 -0.30 2.58
N LEU A 135 23.72 0.67 2.53
CA LEU A 135 23.42 2.03 2.08
C LEU A 135 22.92 2.08 0.64
N SER A 136 23.52 1.30 -0.26
CA SER A 136 23.12 1.24 -1.67
C SER A 136 21.70 0.67 -1.83
N TYR A 137 21.33 -0.30 -0.99
CA TYR A 137 19.97 -0.85 -0.94
C TYR A 137 18.97 0.14 -0.36
N ILE A 138 19.31 0.77 0.77
CA ILE A 138 18.45 1.76 1.43
C ILE A 138 18.13 2.92 0.49
N LEU A 139 19.14 3.44 -0.20
CA LEU A 139 19.05 4.58 -1.10
C LEU A 139 18.84 4.18 -2.56
N PHE A 140 18.34 2.98 -2.82
CA PHE A 140 18.12 2.53 -4.18
C PHE A 140 17.06 3.38 -4.89
N ILE A 141 17.50 4.12 -5.91
CA ILE A 141 16.74 5.20 -6.55
C ILE A 141 15.34 4.79 -7.04
N PRO A 142 15.15 3.66 -7.77
CA PRO A 142 13.82 3.29 -8.26
C PRO A 142 12.75 3.16 -7.18
N GLY A 143 13.15 2.67 -5.99
CA GLY A 143 12.28 2.45 -4.83
C GLY A 143 12.56 3.42 -3.69
N LEU A 144 13.10 4.61 -3.98
CA LEU A 144 13.46 5.59 -2.95
C LEU A 144 12.22 6.24 -2.33
N MET A 145 11.25 6.65 -3.15
CA MET A 145 10.07 7.41 -2.72
C MET A 145 8.75 6.62 -2.75
N LEU A 146 8.52 5.81 -3.78
CA LEU A 146 7.18 5.28 -4.09
C LEU A 146 7.00 3.76 -3.88
N GLY A 147 8.09 3.04 -3.57
CA GLY A 147 8.11 1.57 -3.59
C GLY A 147 7.81 1.02 -4.99
N PRO A 148 7.93 -0.29 -5.24
CA PRO A 148 8.05 -1.39 -4.27
C PRO A 148 9.41 -1.53 -3.58
N VAL A 149 9.48 -2.45 -2.61
CA VAL A 149 10.70 -2.84 -1.90
C VAL A 149 11.03 -4.29 -2.23
N PRO A 150 12.08 -4.57 -3.04
CA PRO A 150 12.57 -5.95 -3.21
C PRO A 150 13.30 -6.41 -1.94
N THR A 151 13.52 -7.72 -1.80
CA THR A 151 14.36 -8.24 -0.71
C THR A 151 15.80 -7.74 -0.85
N PHE A 152 16.57 -7.77 0.24
CA PHE A 152 17.98 -7.38 0.18
C PHE A 152 18.78 -8.40 -0.66
N LYS A 153 18.44 -9.69 -0.53
CA LYS A 153 18.99 -10.77 -1.35
C LYS A 153 18.73 -10.55 -2.85
N ASP A 154 17.48 -10.32 -3.26
CA ASP A 154 17.14 -10.07 -4.67
C ASP A 154 17.85 -8.82 -5.21
N PHE A 155 18.03 -7.81 -4.37
CA PHE A 155 18.79 -6.60 -4.70
C PHE A 155 20.26 -6.90 -5.01
N MET A 156 20.89 -7.76 -4.21
CA MET A 156 22.28 -8.15 -4.36
C MET A 156 22.52 -9.11 -5.54
N GLU A 157 21.56 -9.99 -5.84
CA GLU A 157 21.63 -10.95 -6.94
C GLU A 157 21.48 -10.27 -8.31
N ASN A 158 20.58 -9.31 -8.47
CA ASN A 158 20.25 -8.70 -9.76
C ASN A 158 21.18 -7.57 -10.22
N LYS A 159 22.47 -7.60 -9.86
CA LYS A 159 23.33 -6.39 -9.76
C LYS A 159 23.84 -5.78 -11.07
N TYR A 160 23.83 -6.48 -12.21
CA TYR A 160 24.65 -6.08 -13.37
C TYR A 160 23.99 -6.03 -14.75
N GLU A 161 22.74 -6.44 -14.91
CA GLU A 161 22.12 -6.45 -16.24
C GLU A 161 21.25 -5.21 -16.46
N LYS A 162 21.18 -4.76 -17.71
CA LYS A 162 20.25 -3.71 -18.17
C LYS A 162 19.09 -4.37 -18.89
N PRO A 163 17.88 -3.78 -18.87
CA PRO A 163 16.79 -4.33 -19.66
C PRO A 163 17.11 -4.24 -21.15
N LYS A 164 16.68 -5.26 -21.89
CA LYS A 164 16.87 -5.32 -23.35
C LYS A 164 16.11 -4.22 -24.10
N LYS A 165 15.00 -3.73 -23.54
CA LYS A 165 14.16 -2.66 -24.11
C LYS A 165 13.68 -1.71 -23.01
N PRO A 166 13.62 -0.39 -23.25
CA PRO A 166 12.99 0.55 -22.32
C PRO A 166 11.50 0.22 -22.12
N PRO A 167 10.95 0.36 -20.89
CA PRO A 167 9.59 -0.04 -20.55
C PRO A 167 8.56 1.05 -20.94
N TYR A 168 8.49 1.41 -22.22
CA TYR A 168 7.62 2.50 -22.71
C TYR A 168 6.15 2.27 -22.38
N GLU A 169 5.65 1.04 -22.53
CA GLU A 169 4.27 0.68 -22.22
C GLU A 169 3.92 0.92 -20.74
N THR A 170 4.85 0.58 -19.83
CA THR A 170 4.70 0.79 -18.40
C THR A 170 4.56 2.28 -18.06
N PHE A 171 5.39 3.13 -18.66
CA PHE A 171 5.30 4.57 -18.45
C PHE A 171 4.02 5.14 -19.06
N LEU A 172 3.61 4.69 -20.25
CA LEU A 172 2.35 5.12 -20.87
C LEU A 172 1.14 4.81 -19.97
N LYS A 173 1.08 3.59 -19.42
CA LYS A 173 0.05 3.22 -18.43
C LYS A 173 0.11 4.10 -17.18
N SER A 174 1.31 4.34 -16.65
CA SER A 174 1.52 5.23 -15.49
C SER A 174 0.97 6.64 -15.75
N PHE A 175 1.32 7.26 -16.88
CA PHE A 175 0.80 8.58 -17.24
C PHE A 175 -0.73 8.57 -17.47
N GLY A 176 -1.28 7.50 -18.05
CA GLY A 176 -2.72 7.30 -18.16
C GLY A 176 -3.42 7.32 -16.80
N PHE A 177 -2.87 6.62 -15.80
CA PHE A 177 -3.39 6.67 -14.43
C PHE A 177 -3.27 8.06 -13.79
N LEU A 178 -2.19 8.81 -14.06
CA LEU A 178 -2.05 10.17 -13.55
C LEU A 178 -3.14 11.10 -14.09
N ILE A 179 -3.43 11.02 -15.40
CA ILE A 179 -4.49 11.80 -16.04
C ILE A 179 -5.85 11.43 -15.44
N LEU A 180 -6.13 10.13 -15.32
CA LEU A 180 -7.40 9.65 -14.75
C LEU A 180 -7.56 10.06 -13.28
N PHE A 181 -6.50 9.99 -12.49
CA PHE A 181 -6.49 10.47 -11.11
C PHE A 181 -6.84 11.95 -11.04
N GLN A 182 -6.20 12.78 -11.87
CA GLN A 182 -6.46 14.23 -11.89
C GLN A 182 -7.90 14.53 -12.32
N ALA A 183 -8.43 13.83 -13.32
CA ALA A 183 -9.81 13.98 -13.76
C ALA A 183 -10.81 13.64 -12.64
N LEU A 184 -10.62 12.53 -11.93
CA LEU A 184 -11.48 12.11 -10.82
C LEU A 184 -11.34 13.02 -9.59
N ARG A 185 -10.13 13.45 -9.25
CA ARG A 185 -9.88 14.39 -8.12
C ARG A 185 -10.63 15.71 -8.32
N VAL A 186 -10.67 16.22 -9.55
CA VAL A 186 -11.36 17.47 -9.88
C VAL A 186 -12.88 17.27 -9.96
N SER A 187 -13.33 16.14 -10.48
CA SER A 187 -14.76 15.87 -10.71
C SER A 187 -15.49 15.38 -9.47
N VAL A 188 -14.80 14.72 -8.54
CA VAL A 188 -15.37 14.17 -7.30
C VAL A 188 -14.52 14.60 -6.09
N PRO A 189 -14.52 15.91 -5.74
CA PRO A 189 -13.89 16.38 -4.52
C PRO A 189 -14.49 15.74 -3.26
N ARG A 190 -13.69 15.69 -2.18
CA ARG A 190 -14.11 15.19 -0.86
C ARG A 190 -15.42 15.82 -0.37
N SER A 191 -15.69 17.07 -0.71
CA SER A 191 -16.91 17.79 -0.31
C SER A 191 -18.21 17.10 -0.73
N HIS A 192 -18.24 16.43 -1.89
CA HIS A 192 -19.44 15.69 -2.33
C HIS A 192 -19.81 14.53 -1.41
N LEU A 193 -18.87 14.01 -0.63
CA LEU A 193 -19.18 12.98 0.37
C LEU A 193 -19.93 13.54 1.57
N LEU A 194 -19.83 14.85 1.82
CA LEU A 194 -20.37 15.54 3.00
C LEU A 194 -21.56 16.44 2.66
N GLU A 195 -21.90 16.57 1.39
CA GLU A 195 -23.07 17.33 0.93
C GLU A 195 -24.37 16.77 1.52
N GLU A 196 -25.26 17.64 1.99
CA GLU A 196 -26.57 17.27 2.50
C GLU A 196 -27.56 17.01 1.34
N ASN A 197 -28.63 16.26 1.59
CA ASN A 197 -29.74 16.05 0.64
C ASN A 197 -29.39 15.36 -0.70
N ILE A 198 -28.37 14.51 -0.73
CA ILE A 198 -28.08 13.63 -1.89
C ILE A 198 -28.86 12.32 -1.78
N SER A 199 -29.42 11.86 -2.90
CA SER A 199 -30.10 10.56 -2.98
C SER A 199 -29.14 9.39 -2.68
N LEU A 200 -29.64 8.31 -2.08
CA LEU A 200 -28.82 7.14 -1.71
C LEU A 200 -28.01 6.57 -2.90
N PRO A 201 -28.57 6.40 -4.12
CA PRO A 201 -27.79 5.92 -5.26
C PRO A 201 -26.63 6.85 -5.63
N MET A 202 -26.88 8.17 -5.64
CA MET A 202 -25.84 9.13 -5.95
C MET A 202 -24.75 9.17 -4.87
N ARG A 203 -25.13 9.04 -3.59
CA ARG A 203 -24.18 8.91 -2.47
C ARG A 203 -23.24 7.71 -2.69
N LEU A 204 -23.78 6.56 -3.06
CA LEU A 204 -22.99 5.36 -3.34
C LEU A 204 -22.04 5.57 -4.52
N VAL A 205 -22.48 6.26 -5.58
CA VAL A 205 -21.63 6.64 -6.72
C VAL A 205 -20.49 7.56 -6.28
N TYR A 206 -20.75 8.58 -5.46
CA TYR A 206 -19.70 9.46 -4.96
C TYR A 206 -18.68 8.73 -4.08
N ILE A 207 -19.11 7.85 -3.18
CA ILE A 207 -18.18 7.05 -2.36
C ILE A 207 -17.35 6.13 -3.27
N TYR A 208 -17.97 5.48 -4.25
CA TYR A 208 -17.25 4.64 -5.22
C TYR A 208 -16.19 5.43 -6.00
N LEU A 209 -16.58 6.53 -6.64
CA LEU A 209 -15.66 7.34 -7.44
C LEU A 209 -14.56 7.97 -6.58
N PHE A 210 -14.87 8.40 -5.35
CA PHE A 210 -13.88 8.92 -4.42
C PHE A 210 -12.84 7.86 -4.03
N THR A 211 -13.28 6.64 -3.69
CA THR A 211 -12.36 5.57 -3.28
C THR A 211 -11.53 5.04 -4.45
N VAL A 212 -12.14 4.83 -5.62
CA VAL A 212 -11.43 4.44 -6.86
C VAL A 212 -10.45 5.53 -7.27
N GLY A 213 -10.88 6.79 -7.30
CA GLY A 213 -10.03 7.93 -7.61
C GLY A 213 -8.79 7.97 -6.72
N ASN A 214 -8.97 7.77 -5.41
CA ASN A 214 -7.85 7.69 -4.48
C ASN A 214 -6.97 6.44 -4.64
N ARG A 215 -7.48 5.30 -5.14
CA ARG A 215 -6.65 4.14 -5.49
C ARG A 215 -5.79 4.40 -6.73
N ILE A 216 -6.29 5.14 -7.71
CA ILE A 216 -5.61 5.36 -9.00
C ILE A 216 -4.25 6.04 -8.85
N LYS A 217 -4.08 6.93 -7.87
CA LYS A 217 -2.76 7.55 -7.60
C LYS A 217 -1.68 6.51 -7.25
N PHE A 218 -2.05 5.40 -6.61
CA PHE A 218 -1.11 4.30 -6.32
C PHE A 218 -0.79 3.49 -7.57
N TYR A 219 -1.75 3.25 -8.47
CA TYR A 219 -1.46 2.63 -9.76
C TYR A 219 -0.48 3.48 -10.57
N PHE A 220 -0.67 4.79 -10.62
CA PHE A 220 0.31 5.71 -11.22
C PHE A 220 1.71 5.52 -10.60
N ALA A 221 1.81 5.69 -9.28
CA ALA A 221 3.08 5.67 -8.57
C ALA A 221 3.84 4.35 -8.71
N TRP A 222 3.14 3.23 -8.58
CA TRP A 222 3.75 1.90 -8.64
C TRP A 222 4.07 1.45 -10.07
N HIS A 223 3.32 1.87 -11.09
CA HIS A 223 3.72 1.67 -12.48
C HIS A 223 4.95 2.53 -12.83
N PHE A 224 4.99 3.79 -12.35
CA PHE A 224 6.14 4.67 -12.56
C PHE A 224 7.42 4.06 -11.98
N SER A 225 7.35 3.64 -10.71
CA SER A 225 8.49 3.00 -10.04
C SER A 225 8.84 1.68 -10.71
N HIS A 226 7.87 0.85 -11.11
CA HIS A 226 8.12 -0.37 -11.86
C HIS A 226 8.91 -0.14 -13.15
N GLY A 227 8.62 0.94 -13.89
CA GLY A 227 9.41 1.34 -15.05
C GLY A 227 10.85 1.69 -14.68
N CYS A 228 11.05 2.43 -13.57
CA CYS A 228 12.38 2.75 -13.04
C CYS A 228 13.15 1.49 -12.60
N PHE A 229 12.47 0.54 -11.96
CA PHE A 229 13.02 -0.74 -11.54
C PHE A 229 13.41 -1.61 -12.74
N THR A 230 12.64 -1.55 -13.82
CA THR A 230 12.93 -2.29 -15.06
C THR A 230 14.23 -1.80 -15.71
N PHE A 231 14.54 -0.49 -15.66
CA PHE A 231 15.88 0.03 -16.06
C PHE A 231 17.04 -0.61 -15.30
N GLN A 232 16.74 -1.16 -14.13
CA GLN A 232 17.68 -1.82 -13.24
C GLN A 232 17.43 -3.33 -13.16
N ASN A 233 16.93 -3.96 -14.23
CA ASN A 233 16.72 -5.41 -14.33
C ASN A 233 15.85 -6.03 -13.22
N PHE A 234 14.80 -5.30 -12.81
CA PHE A 234 13.69 -5.84 -12.03
C PHE A 234 12.41 -5.86 -12.88
N PRO A 235 12.32 -6.73 -13.91
CA PRO A 235 11.22 -6.71 -14.88
C PRO A 235 9.87 -7.16 -14.30
N ASN A 236 9.86 -7.79 -13.11
CA ASN A 236 8.65 -8.38 -12.52
C ASN A 236 8.28 -7.76 -11.16
N LEU A 237 8.73 -6.54 -10.89
CA LEU A 237 8.49 -5.85 -9.62
C LEU A 237 7.34 -4.84 -9.73
N LEU A 238 6.18 -5.28 -10.22
CA LEU A 238 4.97 -4.45 -10.26
C LEU A 238 4.23 -4.60 -8.92
N ASN A 239 3.94 -3.48 -8.24
CA ASN A 239 3.39 -3.53 -6.88
C ASN A 239 1.86 -3.59 -6.82
N ALA A 240 1.15 -3.42 -7.94
CA ALA A 240 -0.28 -3.70 -8.01
C ALA A 240 -0.74 -4.06 -9.43
N ASP A 241 -1.63 -5.04 -9.53
CA ASP A 241 -2.28 -5.43 -10.78
C ASP A 241 -3.68 -4.82 -10.84
N PHE A 242 -3.82 -3.75 -11.64
CA PHE A 242 -5.06 -2.96 -11.73
C PHE A 242 -6.31 -3.82 -11.98
N ILE A 243 -6.26 -4.71 -12.97
CA ILE A 243 -7.42 -5.50 -13.38
C ILE A 243 -7.79 -6.48 -12.27
N LYS A 244 -6.80 -7.16 -11.67
CA LYS A 244 -7.07 -8.15 -10.63
C LYS A 244 -7.52 -7.52 -9.31
N VAL A 245 -7.11 -6.30 -9.02
CA VAL A 245 -7.56 -5.55 -7.84
C VAL A 245 -9.00 -5.10 -8.03
N GLU A 246 -9.33 -4.39 -9.11
CA GLU A 246 -10.66 -3.82 -9.30
C GLU A 246 -11.72 -4.90 -9.67
N LEU A 247 -11.29 -6.07 -10.16
CA LEU A 247 -12.18 -7.22 -10.44
C LEU A 247 -12.07 -8.36 -9.43
N ALA A 248 -11.46 -8.12 -8.26
CA ALA A 248 -11.33 -9.13 -7.21
C ALA A 248 -12.69 -9.71 -6.79
N THR A 249 -12.76 -11.02 -6.58
CA THR A 249 -13.97 -11.72 -6.12
C THR A 249 -13.89 -12.10 -4.64
N SER A 250 -12.73 -11.94 -4.01
CA SER A 250 -12.52 -12.15 -2.59
C SER A 250 -11.54 -11.12 -1.99
N VAL A 251 -11.62 -10.92 -0.67
CA VAL A 251 -10.68 -10.06 0.07
C VAL A 251 -9.24 -10.58 -0.03
N LYS A 252 -9.08 -11.90 -0.10
CA LYS A 252 -7.77 -12.52 -0.28
C LYS A 252 -7.17 -12.15 -1.64
N ASP A 253 -7.96 -12.22 -2.72
CA ASP A 253 -7.49 -11.87 -4.06
C ASP A 253 -7.13 -10.39 -4.12
N LEU A 254 -7.99 -9.51 -3.58
CA LEU A 254 -7.70 -8.09 -3.44
C LEU A 254 -6.33 -7.85 -2.79
N SER A 255 -6.10 -8.45 -1.61
CA SER A 255 -4.85 -8.30 -0.86
C SER A 255 -3.62 -8.93 -1.54
N THR A 256 -3.83 -9.91 -2.44
CA THR A 256 -2.75 -10.58 -3.16
C THR A 256 -2.23 -9.73 -4.31
N TYR A 257 -3.09 -8.91 -4.91
CA TYR A 257 -2.77 -8.10 -6.09
C TYR A 257 -2.64 -6.61 -5.80
N TRP A 258 -2.95 -6.15 -4.58
CA TRP A 258 -2.75 -4.78 -4.11
C TRP A 258 -1.53 -4.71 -3.19
N ASN A 259 -0.63 -3.75 -3.44
CA ASN A 259 0.57 -3.51 -2.63
C ASN A 259 1.39 -4.80 -2.39
N ILE A 260 1.67 -5.51 -3.49
CA ILE A 260 2.15 -6.89 -3.53
C ILE A 260 3.40 -7.10 -2.67
N CYS A 261 4.42 -6.25 -2.79
CA CYS A 261 5.67 -6.40 -2.03
C CYS A 261 5.45 -6.23 -0.52
N THR A 262 4.61 -5.28 -0.11
CA THR A 262 4.22 -5.12 1.30
C THR A 262 3.42 -6.34 1.76
N GLY A 263 2.51 -6.86 0.94
CA GLY A 263 1.76 -8.09 1.22
C GLY A 263 2.66 -9.30 1.41
N VAL A 264 3.71 -9.45 0.58
CA VAL A 264 4.72 -10.52 0.71
C VAL A 264 5.52 -10.36 2.00
N TRP A 265 5.98 -9.14 2.32
CA TRP A 265 6.66 -8.83 3.58
C TRP A 265 5.79 -9.20 4.79
N LEU A 266 4.55 -8.69 4.85
CA LEU A 266 3.60 -8.96 5.92
C LEU A 266 3.32 -10.47 6.05
N LYS A 267 3.12 -11.14 4.92
CA LYS A 267 2.86 -12.59 4.89
C LYS A 267 4.02 -13.38 5.46
N ASN A 268 5.25 -13.09 5.03
CA ASN A 268 6.43 -13.86 5.39
C ASN A 268 6.91 -13.58 6.82
N CYS A 269 6.85 -12.32 7.25
CA CYS A 269 7.33 -11.91 8.57
C CYS A 269 6.28 -12.12 9.67
N PHE A 270 4.99 -11.95 9.40
CA PHE A 270 3.97 -11.98 10.45
C PHE A 270 2.97 -13.11 10.28
N PHE A 271 2.33 -13.22 9.11
CA PHE A 271 1.25 -14.19 8.93
C PHE A 271 1.73 -15.65 9.01
N VAL A 272 2.78 -16.02 8.25
CA VAL A 272 3.27 -17.41 8.16
C VAL A 272 3.77 -17.94 9.52
N PRO A 273 4.51 -17.17 10.34
CA PRO A 273 4.84 -17.59 11.69
C PRO A 273 3.62 -17.81 12.59
N MET A 274 2.61 -16.94 12.50
CA MET A 274 1.43 -16.99 13.39
C MET A 274 0.35 -17.97 12.94
N LYS A 275 0.21 -18.26 11.64
CA LYS A 275 -0.90 -19.05 11.09
C LYS A 275 -1.00 -20.48 11.62
N LYS A 276 0.11 -21.03 12.16
CA LYS A 276 0.15 -22.38 12.74
C LYS A 276 -0.82 -22.53 13.92
N ARG A 277 -1.08 -21.45 14.66
CA ARG A 277 -2.02 -21.45 15.80
C ARG A 277 -3.46 -21.23 15.35
N SER A 278 -3.68 -20.18 14.56
CA SER A 278 -4.99 -19.88 13.98
C SER A 278 -4.83 -18.96 12.77
N ILE A 279 -5.44 -19.34 11.65
CA ILE A 279 -5.42 -18.54 10.41
C ILE A 279 -6.14 -17.20 10.63
N PHE A 280 -7.26 -17.21 11.36
CA PHE A 280 -8.05 -16.00 11.60
C PHE A 280 -7.27 -14.99 12.45
N TRP A 281 -6.73 -15.42 13.60
CA TRP A 281 -5.96 -14.54 14.47
C TRP A 281 -4.65 -14.08 13.82
N ALA A 282 -4.00 -14.94 13.04
CA ALA A 282 -2.83 -14.54 12.25
C ALA A 282 -3.18 -13.46 11.22
N SER A 283 -4.32 -13.57 10.54
CA SER A 283 -4.80 -12.55 9.61
C SER A 283 -5.08 -11.23 10.34
N LEU A 284 -5.79 -11.27 11.46
CA LEU A 284 -6.13 -10.08 12.23
C LEU A 284 -4.88 -9.36 12.77
N ALA A 285 -3.95 -10.11 13.34
CA ALA A 285 -2.67 -9.56 13.82
C ALA A 285 -1.82 -8.98 12.68
N THR A 286 -1.77 -9.65 11.52
CA THR A 286 -1.06 -9.15 10.35
C THR A 286 -1.69 -7.86 9.82
N SER A 287 -3.02 -7.78 9.79
CA SER A 287 -3.76 -6.57 9.43
C SER A 287 -3.55 -5.44 10.44
N ALA A 288 -3.47 -5.74 11.74
CA ALA A 288 -3.14 -4.75 12.77
C ALA A 288 -1.72 -4.19 12.57
N VAL A 289 -0.72 -5.04 12.31
CA VAL A 289 0.64 -4.60 11.96
C VAL A 289 0.63 -3.72 10.70
N SER A 290 -0.13 -4.10 9.68
CA SER A 290 -0.30 -3.28 8.47
C SER A 290 -0.89 -1.90 8.78
N ALA A 291 -1.93 -1.84 9.62
CA ALA A 291 -2.54 -0.58 10.03
C ALA A 291 -1.56 0.32 10.81
N LEU A 292 -0.86 -0.26 11.79
CA LEU A 292 0.12 0.46 12.59
C LEU A 292 1.29 0.97 11.74
N TRP A 293 1.69 0.22 10.72
CA TRP A 293 2.70 0.65 9.74
C TRP A 293 2.26 1.85 8.91
N HIS A 294 0.96 2.02 8.63
CA HIS A 294 0.43 3.19 7.93
C HIS A 294 0.41 4.46 8.81
N GLY A 295 0.23 4.32 10.12
CA GLY A 295 0.35 5.43 11.07
C GLY A 295 -0.63 5.33 12.24
N ILE A 296 -0.72 6.44 12.98
CA ILE A 296 -1.45 6.54 14.26
C ILE A 296 -2.97 6.75 14.04
N ASN A 297 -3.38 7.17 12.84
CA ASN A 297 -4.77 7.51 12.59
C ASN A 297 -5.68 6.26 12.73
N PRO A 298 -6.73 6.31 13.57
CA PRO A 298 -7.60 5.16 13.83
C PRO A 298 -8.33 4.65 12.58
N CYS A 299 -8.54 5.48 11.56
CA CYS A 299 -9.14 5.06 10.30
C CYS A 299 -8.33 3.94 9.60
N TYR A 300 -7.02 3.86 9.82
CA TYR A 300 -6.21 2.75 9.31
C TYR A 300 -6.65 1.43 9.95
N LEU A 301 -6.74 1.37 11.29
CA LEU A 301 -7.19 0.17 11.99
C LEU A 301 -8.59 -0.23 11.54
N VAL A 302 -9.49 0.74 11.41
CA VAL A 302 -10.86 0.50 10.91
C VAL A 302 -10.82 -0.21 9.55
N MET A 303 -10.11 0.32 8.54
CA MET A 303 -10.06 -0.33 7.23
C MET A 303 -9.49 -1.75 7.33
N PHE A 304 -8.30 -1.90 7.90
CA PHE A 304 -7.55 -3.16 7.84
C PHE A 304 -8.20 -4.28 8.64
N LEU A 305 -8.73 -3.96 9.83
CA LEU A 305 -9.43 -4.95 10.66
C LEU A 305 -10.79 -5.32 10.07
N SER A 306 -11.57 -4.35 9.57
CA SER A 306 -12.86 -4.65 8.92
C SER A 306 -12.69 -5.55 7.70
N LEU A 307 -11.72 -5.27 6.83
CA LEU A 307 -11.42 -6.16 5.70
C LEU A 307 -10.97 -7.54 6.19
N SER A 308 -10.11 -7.64 7.21
CA SER A 308 -9.68 -8.95 7.73
C SER A 308 -10.83 -9.76 8.35
N ILE A 309 -11.72 -9.11 9.09
CA ILE A 309 -12.89 -9.76 9.73
C ILE A 309 -13.87 -10.24 8.66
N SER A 310 -13.98 -9.52 7.54
CA SER A 310 -14.87 -9.90 6.43
C SER A 310 -14.40 -11.12 5.64
N ILE A 311 -13.12 -11.52 5.71
CA ILE A 311 -12.56 -12.66 4.95
C ILE A 311 -13.39 -13.95 5.09
N PRO A 312 -13.66 -14.49 6.30
CA PRO A 312 -14.45 -15.71 6.44
C PRO A 312 -15.88 -15.57 5.92
N VAL A 313 -16.51 -14.40 6.12
CA VAL A 313 -17.89 -14.13 5.68
C VAL A 313 -17.97 -14.10 4.16
N VAL A 314 -17.07 -13.37 3.50
CA VAL A 314 -16.97 -13.28 2.03
C VAL A 314 -16.65 -14.63 1.41
N LYS A 315 -15.74 -15.40 2.02
CA LYS A 315 -15.40 -16.76 1.57
C LYS A 315 -16.63 -17.67 1.58
N GLU A 316 -17.41 -17.63 2.65
CA GLU A 316 -18.61 -18.44 2.77
C GLU A 316 -19.73 -17.95 1.83
N ASN A 317 -19.92 -16.64 1.68
CA ASN A 317 -20.84 -16.10 0.67
C ASN A 317 -20.48 -16.59 -0.73
N ASN A 318 -19.19 -16.58 -1.10
CA ASN A 318 -18.74 -17.10 -2.38
C ASN A 318 -19.03 -18.59 -2.54
N ARG A 319 -18.91 -19.40 -1.47
CA ARG A 319 -19.30 -20.81 -1.47
C ARG A 319 -20.79 -20.98 -1.74
N LEU A 320 -21.64 -20.19 -1.08
CA LEU A 320 -23.09 -20.24 -1.25
C LEU A 320 -23.52 -19.75 -2.63
N ILE A 321 -22.94 -18.65 -3.13
CA ILE A 321 -23.19 -18.16 -4.49
C ILE A 321 -22.79 -19.22 -5.52
N GLN A 322 -21.62 -19.84 -5.36
CA GLN A 322 -21.17 -20.90 -6.27
C GLN A 322 -22.11 -22.12 -6.25
N HIS A 323 -22.72 -22.42 -5.11
CA HIS A 323 -23.63 -23.55 -4.95
C HIS A 323 -25.02 -23.26 -5.53
N PHE A 324 -25.64 -22.13 -5.18
CA PHE A 324 -27.01 -21.80 -5.57
C PHE A 324 -27.12 -21.05 -6.90
N PHE A 325 -26.10 -20.27 -7.27
CA PHE A 325 -26.10 -19.40 -8.44
C PHE A 325 -24.77 -19.47 -9.23
N PRO A 326 -24.31 -20.67 -9.66
CA PRO A 326 -23.00 -20.85 -10.29
C PRO A 326 -22.79 -19.99 -11.54
N SER A 327 -23.83 -19.80 -12.37
CA SER A 327 -23.77 -18.97 -13.58
C SER A 327 -23.58 -17.48 -13.29
N LEU A 328 -24.03 -17.02 -12.11
CA LEU A 328 -23.92 -15.62 -11.68
C LEU A 328 -22.75 -15.37 -10.74
N PHE A 329 -21.93 -16.39 -10.45
CA PHE A 329 -20.83 -16.28 -9.50
C PHE A 329 -19.92 -15.08 -9.78
N TRP A 330 -19.48 -14.92 -11.02
CA TRP A 330 -18.57 -13.84 -11.42
C TRP A 330 -19.18 -12.44 -11.23
N ILE A 331 -20.49 -12.31 -11.36
CA ILE A 331 -21.17 -11.01 -11.20
C ILE A 331 -21.42 -10.75 -9.72
N LEU A 332 -22.03 -11.69 -9.00
CA LEU A 332 -22.44 -11.50 -7.61
C LEU A 332 -21.23 -11.37 -6.67
N SER A 333 -20.17 -12.17 -6.85
CA SER A 333 -18.95 -12.05 -6.05
C SER A 333 -18.22 -10.73 -6.29
N ARG A 334 -18.25 -10.21 -7.52
CA ARG A 334 -17.68 -8.89 -7.86
C ARG A 334 -18.50 -7.76 -7.27
N VAL A 335 -19.82 -7.78 -7.39
CA VAL A 335 -20.69 -6.76 -6.78
C VAL A 335 -20.49 -6.73 -5.26
N GLN A 336 -20.42 -7.89 -4.62
CA GLN A 336 -20.08 -7.98 -3.19
C GLN A 336 -18.75 -7.30 -2.88
N MET A 337 -17.68 -7.62 -3.62
CA MET A 337 -16.37 -7.04 -3.39
C MET A 337 -16.32 -5.54 -3.70
N LEU A 338 -17.01 -5.08 -4.74
CA LEU A 338 -17.15 -3.67 -5.09
C LEU A 338 -17.75 -2.88 -3.93
N LEU A 339 -18.89 -3.36 -3.39
CA LEU A 339 -19.57 -2.71 -2.27
C LEU A 339 -18.72 -2.73 -1.01
N LEU A 340 -18.13 -3.88 -0.68
CA LEU A 340 -17.29 -4.07 0.51
C LEU A 340 -16.07 -3.15 0.48
N THR A 341 -15.33 -3.14 -0.63
CA THR A 341 -14.12 -2.33 -0.78
C THR A 341 -14.45 -0.85 -0.79
N THR A 342 -15.48 -0.43 -1.52
CA THR A 342 -15.95 0.96 -1.53
C THR A 342 -16.30 1.45 -0.11
N TYR A 343 -17.03 0.63 0.65
CA TYR A 343 -17.49 1.00 1.98
C TYR A 343 -16.35 1.09 3.01
N PHE A 344 -15.49 0.06 3.09
CA PHE A 344 -14.45 -0.01 4.11
C PHE A 344 -13.20 0.80 3.76
N THR A 345 -12.81 0.90 2.49
CA THR A 345 -11.63 1.70 2.10
C THR A 345 -11.86 3.21 2.17
N ALA A 346 -13.12 3.66 2.25
CA ALA A 346 -13.44 5.07 2.52
C ALA A 346 -12.75 5.58 3.79
N SER A 347 -12.66 4.75 4.85
CA SER A 347 -11.94 5.10 6.08
C SER A 347 -10.48 5.50 5.83
N PHE A 348 -9.74 4.69 5.07
CA PHE A 348 -8.33 4.93 4.74
C PHE A 348 -8.11 6.20 3.92
N PHE A 349 -9.08 6.60 3.09
CA PHE A 349 -8.93 7.79 2.24
C PHE A 349 -9.47 9.07 2.89
N LEU A 350 -10.44 8.97 3.80
CA LEU A 350 -10.95 10.12 4.56
C LEU A 350 -9.97 10.55 5.65
N LEU A 351 -9.39 9.58 6.39
CA LEU A 351 -8.49 9.83 7.53
C LEU A 351 -9.08 10.77 8.60
N ASP A 352 -10.40 10.85 8.67
CA ASP A 352 -11.14 11.58 9.70
C ASP A 352 -12.31 10.71 10.15
N ILE A 353 -12.40 10.45 11.46
CA ILE A 353 -13.41 9.54 12.02
C ILE A 353 -14.80 10.17 11.98
N SER A 354 -14.91 11.48 12.17
CA SER A 354 -16.18 12.19 12.16
C SER A 354 -16.80 12.16 10.77
N ASP A 355 -16.01 12.49 9.74
CA ASP A 355 -16.42 12.40 8.34
C ASP A 355 -16.75 10.95 7.94
N LEU A 356 -15.96 9.98 8.41
CA LEU A 356 -16.24 8.56 8.15
C LEU A 356 -17.58 8.14 8.73
N ILE A 357 -17.87 8.51 9.97
CA ILE A 357 -19.15 8.21 10.63
C ILE A 357 -20.30 8.90 9.90
N TYR A 358 -20.12 10.16 9.49
CA TYR A 358 -21.11 10.88 8.69
C TYR A 358 -21.42 10.14 7.38
N VAL A 359 -20.39 9.77 6.62
CA VAL A 359 -20.52 9.04 5.35
C VAL A 359 -21.21 7.69 5.59
N TRP A 360 -20.82 6.93 6.60
CA TRP A 360 -21.47 5.65 6.92
C TRP A 360 -22.91 5.81 7.37
N ARG A 361 -23.24 6.83 8.17
CA ARG A 361 -24.62 7.15 8.55
C ARG A 361 -25.46 7.50 7.32
N SER A 362 -24.91 8.24 6.36
CA SER A 362 -25.60 8.63 5.12
C SER A 362 -25.98 7.43 4.23
N VAL A 363 -25.32 6.28 4.42
CA VAL A 363 -25.64 5.00 3.77
C VAL A 363 -26.12 3.95 4.76
N TYR A 364 -26.68 4.39 5.90
CA TYR A 364 -27.32 3.55 6.91
C TYR A 364 -26.44 2.41 7.43
N PHE A 365 -25.11 2.62 7.51
CA PHE A 365 -24.14 1.60 7.89
C PHE A 365 -24.22 0.30 7.07
N ALA A 366 -24.67 0.39 5.80
CA ALA A 366 -25.02 -0.78 4.97
C ALA A 366 -23.93 -1.86 4.90
N GLY A 367 -22.64 -1.48 4.83
CA GLY A 367 -21.55 -2.47 4.79
C GLY A 367 -21.49 -3.36 6.04
N HIS A 368 -21.72 -2.80 7.23
CA HIS A 368 -21.79 -3.58 8.47
C HIS A 368 -23.04 -4.46 8.53
N ILE A 369 -24.19 -3.90 8.13
CA ILE A 369 -25.47 -4.62 8.10
C ILE A 369 -25.38 -5.84 7.17
N VAL A 370 -24.82 -5.67 5.96
CA VAL A 370 -24.65 -6.76 4.99
C VAL A 370 -23.74 -7.86 5.53
N LEU A 371 -22.65 -7.52 6.22
CA LEU A 371 -21.76 -8.52 6.83
C LEU A 371 -22.45 -9.27 7.99
N ALA A 372 -23.16 -8.55 8.87
CA ALA A 372 -23.89 -9.15 9.98
C ALA A 372 -25.01 -10.06 9.48
N PHE A 373 -25.79 -9.60 8.50
CA PHE A 373 -26.85 -10.37 7.85
C PHE A 373 -26.29 -11.64 7.18
N SER A 374 -25.19 -11.51 6.43
CA SER A 374 -24.52 -12.66 5.82
C SER A 374 -24.12 -13.70 6.87
N LEU A 375 -23.54 -13.26 8.00
CA LEU A 375 -23.14 -14.17 9.07
C LEU A 375 -24.34 -14.91 9.69
N ILE A 376 -25.47 -14.23 9.91
CA ILE A 376 -26.70 -14.83 10.42
C ILE A 376 -27.23 -15.88 9.45
N VAL A 377 -27.34 -15.55 8.15
CA VAL A 377 -27.79 -16.47 7.11
C VAL A 377 -26.89 -17.70 7.02
N GLN A 378 -25.57 -17.50 7.02
CA GLN A 378 -24.60 -18.60 6.99
C GLN A 378 -24.72 -19.52 8.21
N THR A 379 -24.96 -18.96 9.39
CA THR A 379 -25.13 -19.72 10.63
C THR A 379 -26.44 -20.51 10.60
N ALA A 380 -27.54 -19.90 10.15
CA ALA A 380 -28.82 -20.58 9.97
C ALA A 380 -28.70 -21.74 8.97
N ILE A 381 -28.09 -21.52 7.80
CA ILE A 381 -27.88 -22.58 6.80
C ILE A 381 -27.09 -23.74 7.40
N LYS A 382 -26.01 -23.47 8.15
CA LYS A 382 -25.22 -24.53 8.80
C LYS A 382 -26.00 -25.30 9.87
N PHE A 383 -26.90 -24.63 10.59
CA PHE A 383 -27.73 -25.26 11.61
C PHE A 383 -28.82 -26.15 11.00
N PHE A 384 -29.42 -25.73 9.88
CA PHE A 384 -30.51 -26.47 9.22
C PHE A 384 -30.03 -27.43 8.12
N SER A 385 -28.75 -27.41 7.74
CA SER A 385 -28.20 -28.38 6.78
C SER A 385 -27.88 -29.70 7.50
N PRO A 386 -28.28 -30.87 6.96
CA PRO A 386 -27.91 -32.15 7.53
C PRO A 386 -26.38 -32.31 7.58
N PRO A 387 -25.83 -32.99 8.60
CA PRO A 387 -24.40 -33.22 8.69
C PRO A 387 -23.93 -33.95 7.44
N VAL A 388 -22.94 -33.38 6.74
CA VAL A 388 -22.30 -34.02 5.59
C VAL A 388 -21.63 -35.30 6.09
N GLU A 389 -22.12 -36.47 5.66
CA GLU A 389 -21.40 -37.74 5.85
C GLU A 389 -19.98 -37.56 5.29
N LYS A 390 -18.99 -37.63 6.17
CA LYS A 390 -17.60 -37.79 5.73
C LYS A 390 -17.55 -39.12 4.99
N LYS A 391 -17.50 -39.09 3.66
CA LYS A 391 -17.07 -40.26 2.88
C LYS A 391 -15.73 -40.71 3.46
N ARG A 392 -15.72 -41.88 4.11
CA ARG A 392 -14.50 -42.64 4.37
C ARG A 392 -13.90 -42.92 3.01
N THR A 393 -12.81 -42.23 2.69
CA THR A 393 -11.88 -42.72 1.69
C THR A 393 -11.09 -43.81 2.38
N ASP A 394 -11.46 -45.06 2.11
CA ASP A 394 -10.64 -46.23 2.41
C ASP A 394 -9.34 -46.20 1.59
#